data_AF-A0A5C4NJB6-F1
#
_entry.id   AF-A0A5C4NJB6-F1
#
_cell.length_a   1.000
_cell.length_b   1.000
_cell.length_c   1.000
_cell.angle_alpha   90.00
_cell.angle_beta   90.00
_cell.angle_gamma   90.00
#
_symmetry.space_group_name_H-M   'P 1'
#
loop_
_entity.id
_entity.type
_entity.pdbx_description
1 polymer ?
#
loop_
_entity_poly.entity_id
_entity_poly.type
_entity_poly.pdbx_seq_one_letter_code
_entity_poly.pdbx_strand_id
1 'polypeptide(L)'
;MSFEQVGRLLTAADRLEEMVKALPRWNPQAGERWDEFLERSYEAEMNLANELRRVANCRLTMCSRRSRVDLTLAGISVTTNRGLARACLDWVEEVRATYNGLGTMLGHRSKPPEG
;
A
#
# COMPACT_ATOMS: atom_id res chain seq x y z
N MET A 1 -0.12 20.10 -1.84
CA MET A 1 0.89 19.14 -1.36
C MET A 1 2.26 19.66 -1.78
N SER A 2 3.23 19.78 -0.87
CA SER A 2 4.59 20.24 -1.21
C SER A 2 5.44 19.12 -1.81
N PHE A 3 6.52 19.46 -2.53
CA PHE A 3 7.47 18.47 -3.06
C PHE A 3 8.07 17.56 -1.97
N GLU A 4 8.33 18.12 -0.79
CA GLU A 4 8.81 17.36 0.36
C GLU A 4 7.78 16.34 0.88
N GLN A 5 6.49 16.72 0.90
CA GLN A 5 5.41 15.80 1.26
C GLN A 5 5.28 14.66 0.25
N VAL A 6 5.43 14.96 -1.04
CA VAL A 6 5.43 13.96 -2.12
C VAL A 6 6.61 12.97 -1.97
N GLY A 7 7.81 13.47 -1.71
CA GLY A 7 8.99 12.62 -1.49
C GLY A 7 8.79 11.65 -0.31
N ARG A 8 8.25 12.14 0.81
CA ARG A 8 7.93 11.30 1.98
C ARG A 8 6.87 10.25 1.68
N LEU A 9 5.85 10.58 0.88
CA LEU A 9 4.82 9.63 0.44
C LEU A 9 5.41 8.52 -0.42
N LEU A 10 6.31 8.84 -1.36
CA LEU A 10 6.97 7.85 -2.20
C LEU A 10 7.86 6.91 -1.36
N THR A 11 8.65 7.44 -0.42
CA THR A 11 9.43 6.61 0.52
C THR A 11 8.53 5.69 1.35
N ALA A 12 7.40 6.19 1.83
CA ALA A 12 6.43 5.38 2.57
C ALA A 12 5.82 4.28 1.69
N ALA A 13 5.53 4.59 0.42
CA ALA A 13 5.01 3.64 -0.55
C ALA A 13 6.02 2.52 -0.84
N ASP A 14 7.29 2.86 -1.07
CA ASP A 14 8.34 1.86 -1.30
C ASP A 14 8.53 0.96 -0.07
N ARG A 15 8.55 1.55 1.13
CA ARG A 15 8.66 0.77 2.37
C ARG A 15 7.47 -0.18 2.55
N LEU A 16 6.26 0.30 2.28
CA LEU A 16 5.05 -0.52 2.39
C LEU A 16 5.05 -1.66 1.36
N GLU A 17 5.51 -1.39 0.14
CA GLU A 17 5.65 -2.41 -0.90
C GLU A 17 6.62 -3.52 -0.47
N GLU A 18 7.78 -3.16 0.10
CA GLU A 18 8.75 -4.14 0.60
C GLU A 18 8.20 -4.98 1.76
N MET A 19 7.44 -4.37 2.67
CA MET A 19 6.76 -5.10 3.75
C MET A 19 5.74 -6.11 3.19
N VAL A 20 4.98 -5.73 2.15
CA VAL A 20 4.03 -6.64 1.49
C VAL A 20 4.77 -7.75 0.74
N LYS A 21 5.89 -7.46 0.08
CA LYS A 21 6.70 -8.48 -0.62
C LYS A 21 7.28 -9.53 0.34
N ALA A 22 7.55 -9.14 1.58
CA ALA A 22 8.04 -10.03 2.63
C ALA A 22 6.94 -10.97 3.19
N LEU A 23 5.67 -10.76 2.86
CA LEU A 23 4.60 -11.65 3.30
C LEU A 23 4.78 -13.06 2.71
N PRO A 24 4.46 -14.11 3.49
CA PRO A 24 4.54 -15.49 3.04
C PRO A 24 3.76 -15.70 1.74
N ARG A 25 4.38 -16.35 0.76
CA ARG A 25 3.72 -16.79 -0.47
C ARG A 25 3.55 -18.29 -0.43
N TRP A 26 2.38 -18.75 -0.86
CA TRP A 26 2.13 -20.18 -0.96
C TRP A 26 3.08 -20.79 -2.00
N ASN A 27 3.81 -21.82 -1.59
CA ASN A 27 4.61 -22.63 -2.50
C ASN A 27 4.15 -24.09 -2.41
N PRO A 28 3.31 -24.57 -3.36
CA PRO A 28 2.83 -25.94 -3.34
C PRO A 28 3.95 -26.98 -3.53
N GLN A 29 5.11 -26.58 -4.07
CA GLN A 29 6.26 -27.46 -4.27
C GLN A 29 7.15 -27.58 -3.03
N ALA A 30 6.96 -26.73 -2.01
CA ALA A 30 7.77 -26.75 -0.79
C ALA A 30 7.39 -27.89 0.17
N GLY A 31 6.29 -28.61 -0.10
CA GLY A 31 5.79 -29.68 0.79
C GLY A 31 5.18 -29.16 2.10
N GLU A 32 5.05 -27.85 2.26
CA GLU A 32 4.36 -27.22 3.40
C GLU A 32 2.88 -27.61 3.41
N ARG A 33 2.30 -27.80 4.60
CA ARG A 33 0.86 -28.03 4.71
C ARG A 33 0.09 -26.74 4.52
N TRP A 34 -1.07 -26.82 3.88
CA TRP A 34 -1.92 -25.66 3.63
C TRP A 34 -2.32 -24.94 4.93
N ASP A 35 -2.66 -25.68 5.99
CA ASP A 35 -3.05 -25.10 7.27
C ASP A 35 -1.90 -24.31 7.93
N GLU A 36 -0.67 -24.84 7.86
CA GLU A 36 0.54 -24.19 8.39
C GLU A 36 0.86 -22.91 7.61
N PHE A 37 0.72 -22.94 6.29
CA PHE A 37 0.84 -21.75 5.47
C PHE A 37 -0.20 -20.69 5.86
N LEU A 38 -1.45 -21.08 6.04
CA LEU A 38 -2.52 -20.15 6.43
C LEU A 38 -2.26 -19.50 7.79
N GLU A 39 -1.76 -20.25 8.77
CA GLU A 39 -1.40 -19.73 10.09
C GLU A 39 -0.26 -18.72 9.98
N ARG A 40 0.84 -19.06 9.31
CA ARG A 40 1.98 -18.15 9.11
C ARG A 40 1.60 -16.91 8.30
N SER A 41 0.80 -17.08 7.25
CA SER A 41 0.28 -15.97 6.44
C SER A 41 -0.59 -15.04 7.28
N TYR A 42 -1.43 -15.61 8.14
CA TYR A 42 -2.24 -14.86 9.07
C TYR A 42 -1.41 -14.05 10.07
N GLU A 43 -0.42 -14.66 10.72
CA GLU A 43 0.47 -13.96 11.64
C GLU A 43 1.21 -12.81 10.96
N ALA A 44 1.73 -13.05 9.76
CA ALA A 44 2.43 -12.03 8.98
C ALA A 44 1.51 -10.85 8.60
N GLU A 45 0.28 -11.11 8.16
CA GLU A 45 -0.70 -10.05 7.91
C GLU A 45 -1.08 -9.28 9.17
N MET A 46 -1.21 -9.96 10.31
CA MET A 46 -1.51 -9.30 11.58
C MET A 46 -0.37 -8.44 12.09
N ASN A 47 0.87 -8.88 11.90
CA ASN A 47 2.05 -8.08 12.20
C ASN A 47 2.08 -6.82 11.34
N LEU A 48 1.85 -6.94 10.03
CA LEU A 48 1.71 -5.79 9.13
C LEU A 48 0.59 -4.85 9.56
N ALA A 49 -0.58 -5.38 9.94
CA ALA A 49 -1.71 -4.59 10.43
C ALA A 49 -1.33 -3.79 11.69
N ASN A 50 -0.59 -4.42 12.61
CA ASN A 50 -0.15 -3.79 13.84
C ASN A 50 0.90 -2.72 13.59
N GLU A 51 1.82 -2.94 12.66
CA GLU A 51 2.80 -1.94 12.24
C GLU A 51 2.11 -0.72 11.62
N LEU A 52 1.15 -0.94 10.71
CA LEU A 52 0.37 0.14 10.10
C LEU A 52 -0.39 0.97 11.15
N ARG A 53 -1.03 0.31 12.12
CA ARG A 53 -1.75 1.02 13.21
C ARG A 53 -0.84 1.89 14.08
N ARG A 54 0.47 1.65 14.12
CA ARG A 54 1.45 2.49 14.84
C ARG A 54 1.86 3.72 14.04
N VAL A 55 1.59 3.75 12.74
CA VAL A 55 1.92 4.90 11.89
C VAL A 55 0.94 6.03 12.19
N ALA A 56 1.48 7.22 12.47
CA ALA A 56 0.66 8.41 12.73
C ALA A 56 -0.27 8.70 11.55
N ASN A 57 -1.53 9.03 11.84
CA ASN A 57 -2.58 9.27 10.85
C ASN A 57 -2.93 8.05 9.96
N CYS A 58 -2.55 6.83 10.37
CA CYS A 58 -3.10 5.62 9.77
C CYS A 58 -4.45 5.27 10.43
N ARG A 59 -5.45 4.94 9.62
CA ARG A 59 -6.69 4.30 10.06
C ARG A 59 -6.83 3.01 9.28
N LEU A 60 -6.93 1.89 9.98
CA LEU A 60 -7.08 0.57 9.39
C LEU A 60 -8.27 -0.14 10.02
N THR A 61 -9.29 -0.40 9.21
CA THR A 61 -10.45 -1.21 9.57
C THR A 61 -10.44 -2.49 8.77
N MET A 62 -10.67 -3.62 9.44
CA MET A 62 -10.78 -4.94 8.80
C MET A 62 -12.08 -5.58 9.28
N CYS A 63 -12.87 -6.14 8.37
CA CYS A 63 -14.06 -6.89 8.78
C CYS A 63 -13.67 -8.21 9.46
N SER A 64 -14.59 -8.81 10.22
CA SER A 64 -14.35 -10.06 10.96
C SER A 64 -13.95 -11.25 10.08
N ARG A 65 -14.33 -11.23 8.80
CA ARG A 65 -13.93 -12.22 7.78
C ARG A 65 -12.67 -11.82 7.00
N ARG A 66 -12.08 -10.66 7.29
CA ARG A 66 -10.85 -10.10 6.69
C ARG A 66 -10.85 -9.96 5.17
N SER A 67 -11.96 -10.23 4.52
CA SER A 67 -12.14 -9.98 3.10
C SER A 67 -12.11 -8.48 2.85
N ARG A 68 -12.87 -7.70 3.64
CA ARG A 68 -12.95 -6.26 3.51
C ARG A 68 -11.95 -5.52 4.38
N VAL A 69 -11.15 -4.66 3.76
CA VAL A 69 -10.19 -3.78 4.40
C VAL A 69 -10.44 -2.35 3.93
N ASP A 70 -10.53 -1.44 4.88
CA ASP A 70 -10.53 0.01 4.66
C ASP A 70 -9.23 0.57 5.27
N LEU A 71 -8.36 1.12 4.42
CA LEU A 71 -7.06 1.67 4.81
C LEU A 71 -7.02 3.16 4.43
N THR A 72 -6.81 4.02 5.42
CA THR A 72 -6.45 5.42 5.22
C THR A 72 -5.05 5.65 5.77
N LEU A 73 -4.16 6.20 4.95
CA LEU A 73 -2.83 6.59 5.39
C LEU A 73 -2.43 7.89 4.67
N ALA A 74 -1.91 8.85 5.45
CA ALA A 74 -1.52 10.17 4.96
C ALA A 74 -2.60 10.90 4.13
N GLY A 75 -3.88 10.69 4.48
CA GLY A 75 -5.04 11.30 3.81
C GLY A 75 -5.54 10.56 2.56
N ILE A 76 -4.82 9.55 2.08
CA ILE A 76 -5.24 8.70 0.96
C ILE A 76 -5.99 7.49 1.52
N SER A 77 -7.16 7.18 0.96
CA SER A 77 -8.03 6.09 1.42
C SER A 77 -8.27 5.09 0.31
N VAL A 78 -8.17 3.80 0.65
CA VAL A 78 -8.47 2.68 -0.23
C VAL A 78 -9.37 1.67 0.48
N THR A 79 -10.25 1.04 -0.29
CA THR A 79 -11.18 0.01 0.20
C THR A 79 -11.12 -1.18 -0.75
N THR A 80 -10.91 -2.38 -0.21
CA THR A 80 -10.83 -3.60 -1.01
C THR A 80 -11.45 -4.78 -0.29
N ASN A 81 -11.94 -5.75 -1.07
CA ASN A 81 -12.47 -7.03 -0.58
C ASN A 81 -11.45 -8.18 -0.75
N ARG A 82 -10.17 -7.86 -0.89
CA ARG A 82 -9.08 -8.80 -1.20
C ARG A 82 -8.00 -8.88 -0.12
N GLY A 83 -8.34 -8.50 1.12
CA GLY A 83 -7.41 -8.57 2.25
C GLY A 83 -6.41 -7.40 2.34
N LEU A 84 -5.57 -7.44 3.38
CA LEU A 84 -4.70 -6.33 3.75
C LEU A 84 -3.56 -6.10 2.76
N ALA A 85 -2.91 -7.17 2.31
CA ALA A 85 -1.82 -7.08 1.34
C ALA A 85 -2.25 -6.32 0.08
N ARG A 86 -3.44 -6.61 -0.43
CA ARG A 86 -3.98 -5.90 -1.60
C ARG A 86 -4.33 -4.45 -1.26
N ALA A 87 -4.90 -4.17 -0.10
CA ALA A 87 -5.19 -2.79 0.31
C ALA A 87 -3.91 -1.93 0.35
N CYS A 88 -2.81 -2.48 0.87
CA CYS A 88 -1.52 -1.81 0.88
C CYS A 88 -1.00 -1.53 -0.53
N LEU A 89 -1.12 -2.51 -1.45
CA LEU A 89 -0.72 -2.32 -2.86
C LEU A 89 -1.60 -1.28 -3.58
N ASP A 90 -2.92 -1.32 -3.37
CA ASP A 90 -3.85 -0.33 -3.93
C ASP A 90 -3.47 1.09 -3.44
N TRP A 91 -3.08 1.22 -2.16
CA TRP A 91 -2.62 2.50 -1.61
C TRP A 91 -1.30 2.97 -2.23
N VAL A 92 -0.34 2.06 -2.44
CA VAL A 92 0.93 2.35 -3.13
C VAL A 92 0.68 2.80 -4.57
N GLU A 93 -0.22 2.13 -5.28
CA GLU A 93 -0.65 2.49 -6.64
C GLU A 93 -1.25 3.91 -6.65
N GLU A 94 -2.11 4.25 -5.68
CA GLU A 94 -2.73 5.58 -5.57
C GLU A 94 -1.72 6.70 -5.29
N VAL A 95 -0.72 6.46 -4.44
CA VAL A 95 0.39 7.42 -4.21
C VAL A 95 1.16 7.68 -5.51
N ARG A 96 1.50 6.62 -6.24
CA ARG A 96 2.25 6.71 -7.50
C ARG A 96 1.42 7.39 -8.60
N ALA A 97 0.12 7.12 -8.67
CA ALA A 97 -0.80 7.79 -9.58
C ALA A 97 -0.90 9.29 -9.29
N THR A 98 -1.03 9.67 -8.02
CA THR A 98 -1.06 11.08 -7.58
C THR A 98 0.22 11.81 -7.98
N TYR A 99 1.38 11.17 -7.81
CA TYR A 99 2.66 11.72 -8.24
C TYR A 99 2.74 11.92 -9.76
N ASN A 100 2.37 10.90 -10.53
CA ASN A 100 2.42 10.95 -12.00
C ASN A 100 1.48 12.03 -12.55
N GLY A 101 0.27 12.16 -11.99
CA GLY A 101 -0.69 13.21 -12.37
C GLY A 101 -0.18 14.63 -12.08
N LEU A 102 0.57 14.82 -10.98
CA LEU A 102 1.24 16.09 -10.68
C LEU A 102 2.40 16.38 -11.67
N GLY A 103 3.16 15.34 -12.05
CA GLY A 103 4.20 15.45 -13.06
C GLY A 103 3.67 15.90 -14.43
N THR A 104 2.50 15.39 -14.84
CA THR A 104 1.83 15.80 -16.08
C THR A 104 1.32 17.25 -16.04
N MET A 105 0.77 17.70 -14.90
CA MET A 105 0.31 19.09 -14.74
C MET A 105 1.46 20.11 -14.69
N LEU A 106 2.62 19.73 -14.14
CA LEU A 106 3.80 20.59 -14.07
C LEU A 106 4.63 20.59 -15.36
N GLY A 107 4.51 19.54 -16.20
CA GLY A 107 5.19 19.42 -17.49
C GLY A 107 4.60 20.27 -18.63
N HIS A 108 3.40 20.84 -18.49
CA HIS A 108 2.74 21.64 -19.54
C HIS A 108 3.15 23.12 -19.59
N ARG A 109 4.14 23.56 -18.79
CA ARG A 109 4.60 24.96 -18.73
C ARG A 109 5.91 25.27 -19.47
N SER A 110 6.29 24.46 -20.47
CA SER A 110 7.50 24.69 -21.26
C SER A 110 7.27 24.55 -22.75
N LYS A 111 6.57 25.53 -23.34
CA LYS A 111 6.91 26.03 -24.68
C LYS A 111 6.47 27.50 -24.77
N PRO A 112 7.39 28.47 -24.90
CA PRO A 112 6.99 29.81 -25.33
C PRO A 112 6.44 29.70 -26.77
N PRO A 113 5.49 30.56 -27.16
CA PRO A 113 5.05 30.64 -28.55
C PRO A 113 6.26 31.01 -29.42
N GLU A 114 6.64 30.13 -30.34
CA GLU A 114 7.52 30.48 -31.45
C GLU A 114 6.77 31.51 -32.30
N GLY A 115 7.36 32.70 -32.41
CA GLY A 115 6.85 33.81 -33.22
C GLY A 115 7.13 33.65 -34.70
#